data_AF-A0A2T1DUG2-F1
#
_entry.id   AF-A0A2T1DUG2-F1
#
_cell.length_a   1.000
_cell.length_b   1.000
_cell.length_c   1.000
_cell.angle_alpha   90.00
_cell.angle_beta   90.00
_cell.angle_gamma   90.00
#
_symmetry.space_group_name_H-M   'P 1'
#
loop_
_entity.id
_entity.type
_entity.pdbx_description
1 polymer ?
#
loop_
_entity_poly.entity_id
_entity_poly.type
_entity_poly.pdbx_seq_one_letter_code
_entity_poly.pdbx_strand_id
1 'polypeptide(L)'
;MWALQFHVKQSLKLFPKIKTIEEYAKEVPVEDKSKVREVMYADHTLIDTFLKDNPQDFSSEKLAIVEQWKNLISGDFYIERILKKYTIFIAEDDQVYGVWGLQNDFDEMFHPSQLPLLVRAVLLPFKDKIIYDGLLQSYNIMFGGGISGSLKETYLAAKQRGTIIERFTDRHAPEPITVSAQALKDWTPELAELVARASKLRGGGGQPVVYSPVFSLIKASLELGHAATINPNDQQQLWKLLGKVEQAVRKIERSL
;
A
#
# COMPACT_ATOMS: atom_id res chain seq x y z
N MET A 1 15.05 -15.36 6.56
CA MET A 1 15.91 -14.16 6.64
C MET A 1 17.14 -14.40 7.51
N TRP A 2 16.98 -14.66 8.81
CA TRP A 2 18.13 -14.75 9.75
C TRP A 2 19.18 -15.83 9.43
N ALA A 3 18.77 -17.00 8.93
CA ALA A 3 19.71 -18.04 8.50
C ALA A 3 20.65 -17.57 7.38
N LEU A 4 20.13 -16.83 6.40
CA LEU A 4 20.92 -16.30 5.29
C LEU A 4 21.88 -15.23 5.79
N GLN A 5 21.41 -14.25 6.57
CA GLN A 5 22.27 -13.21 7.15
C GLN A 5 23.37 -13.81 8.05
N PHE A 6 23.03 -14.85 8.83
CA PHE A 6 23.98 -15.53 9.69
C PHE A 6 25.06 -16.28 8.89
N HIS A 7 24.68 -16.95 7.79
CA HIS A 7 25.63 -17.58 6.88
C HIS A 7 26.56 -16.55 6.22
N VAL A 8 26.02 -15.43 5.73
CA VAL A 8 26.83 -14.33 5.18
C VAL A 8 27.81 -13.79 6.22
N LYS A 9 27.34 -13.56 7.45
CA LYS A 9 28.17 -13.18 8.59
C LYS A 9 29.32 -14.16 8.79
N GLN A 10 29.08 -15.47 8.71
CA GLN A 10 30.12 -16.50 8.87
C GLN A 10 31.13 -16.45 7.74
N SER A 11 30.67 -16.38 6.49
CA SER A 11 31.52 -16.31 5.29
C SER A 11 32.42 -15.07 5.30
N LEU A 12 31.91 -13.94 5.80
CA LEU A 12 32.65 -12.68 5.93
C LEU A 12 33.43 -12.54 7.26
N LYS A 13 33.38 -13.55 8.14
CA LYS A 13 34.03 -13.55 9.48
C LYS A 13 33.62 -12.35 10.36
N LEU A 14 32.40 -11.85 10.18
CA LEU A 14 31.84 -10.77 10.99
C LEU A 14 31.36 -11.33 12.35
N PHE A 15 31.36 -10.49 13.39
CA PHE A 15 30.91 -10.81 14.76
C PHE A 15 31.37 -12.19 15.28
N PRO A 16 32.68 -12.43 15.45
CA PRO A 16 33.23 -13.77 15.75
C PRO A 16 32.76 -14.37 17.08
N LYS A 17 32.24 -13.56 18.00
CA LYS A 17 31.69 -14.00 19.29
C LYS A 17 30.29 -14.63 19.17
N ILE A 18 29.53 -14.29 18.13
CA ILE A 18 28.17 -14.79 17.89
C ILE A 18 28.25 -16.13 17.16
N LYS A 19 27.69 -17.19 17.76
CA LYS A 19 27.84 -18.57 17.29
C LYS A 19 26.54 -19.21 16.80
N THR A 20 25.38 -18.64 17.13
CA THR A 20 24.07 -19.17 16.74
C THR A 20 23.21 -18.12 16.02
N ILE A 21 22.18 -18.58 15.31
CA ILE A 21 21.22 -17.72 14.62
C ILE A 21 20.39 -16.93 15.65
N GLU A 22 20.04 -17.55 16.78
CA GLU A 22 19.28 -16.93 17.86
C GLU A 22 20.07 -15.81 18.54
N GLU A 23 21.36 -16.04 18.81
CA GLU A 23 22.27 -15.00 19.33
C GLU A 23 22.39 -13.85 18.32
N TYR A 24 22.51 -14.15 17.03
CA TYR A 24 22.56 -13.12 16.00
C TYR A 24 21.27 -12.28 15.96
N ALA A 25 20.12 -12.92 16.06
CA ALA A 25 18.83 -12.25 16.05
C ALA A 25 18.62 -11.37 17.28
N LYS A 26 19.14 -11.74 18.46
CA LYS A 26 18.93 -11.01 19.71
C LYS A 26 20.03 -9.97 20.02
N GLU A 27 21.29 -10.36 19.88
CA GLU A 27 22.44 -9.62 20.42
C GLU A 27 23.02 -8.60 19.44
N VAL A 28 22.86 -8.80 18.13
CA VAL A 28 23.41 -7.87 17.14
C VAL A 28 22.48 -6.66 16.97
N PRO A 29 22.98 -5.41 17.10
CA PRO A 29 22.18 -4.21 16.89
C PRO A 29 21.58 -4.13 15.48
N VAL A 30 20.48 -3.39 15.34
CA VAL A 30 19.76 -3.25 14.06
C VAL A 30 20.62 -2.57 13.00
N GLU A 31 21.45 -1.59 13.40
CA GLU A 31 22.37 -0.87 12.51
C GLU A 31 23.41 -1.79 11.90
N ASP A 32 23.94 -2.71 12.71
CA ASP A 32 24.94 -3.68 12.28
C ASP A 32 24.32 -4.78 11.42
N LYS A 33 23.10 -5.23 11.74
CA LYS A 33 22.31 -6.10 10.86
C LYS A 33 22.03 -5.44 9.52
N SER A 34 21.77 -4.13 9.50
CA SER A 34 21.52 -3.37 8.27
C SER A 34 22.75 -3.34 7.36
N LYS A 35 23.96 -3.24 7.90
CA LYS A 35 25.20 -3.36 7.11
C LYS A 35 25.40 -4.76 6.52
N VAL A 36 25.16 -5.80 7.31
CA VAL A 36 25.22 -7.20 6.81
C VAL A 36 24.21 -7.41 5.69
N ARG A 37 23.00 -6.89 5.87
CA ARG A 37 21.95 -6.91 4.85
C ARG A 37 22.39 -6.23 3.55
N GLU A 38 22.95 -5.02 3.62
CA GLU A 38 23.38 -4.29 2.43
C GLU A 38 24.41 -5.08 1.63
N VAL A 39 25.40 -5.67 2.29
CA VAL A 39 26.40 -6.52 1.62
C VAL A 39 25.76 -7.79 1.03
N MET A 40 24.89 -8.44 1.78
CA MET A 40 24.18 -9.66 1.35
C MET A 40 23.37 -9.44 0.06
N TYR A 41 22.71 -8.29 -0.07
CA TYR A 41 21.90 -7.97 -1.24
C TYR A 41 22.70 -7.33 -2.38
N ALA A 42 23.83 -6.69 -2.09
CA ALA A 42 24.72 -6.17 -3.13
C ALA A 42 25.50 -7.29 -3.86
N ASP A 43 25.78 -8.41 -3.19
CA ASP A 43 26.53 -9.53 -3.75
C ASP A 43 25.69 -10.81 -3.79
N HIS A 44 25.05 -11.07 -4.92
CA HIS A 44 24.21 -12.25 -5.13
C HIS A 44 24.99 -13.57 -5.03
N THR A 45 26.33 -13.58 -5.13
CA THR A 45 27.14 -14.80 -4.99
C THR A 45 27.06 -15.37 -3.57
N LEU A 46 26.76 -14.51 -2.58
CA LEU A 46 26.52 -14.91 -1.19
C LEU A 46 25.23 -15.72 -1.04
N ILE A 47 24.20 -15.38 -1.83
CA ILE A 47 22.95 -16.15 -1.91
C ILE A 47 23.24 -17.50 -2.56
N ASP A 48 23.98 -17.52 -3.67
CA ASP A 48 24.32 -18.77 -4.37
C ASP A 48 25.15 -19.71 -3.46
N THR A 49 26.06 -19.17 -2.66
CA THR A 49 26.84 -19.95 -1.67
C THR A 49 25.93 -20.54 -0.60
N PHE A 50 24.97 -19.76 -0.07
CA PHE A 50 23.99 -20.27 0.89
C PHE A 50 23.13 -21.38 0.32
N LEU A 51 22.68 -21.24 -0.94
CA LEU A 51 21.87 -22.25 -1.63
C LEU A 51 22.65 -23.56 -1.82
N LYS A 52 23.95 -23.46 -2.14
CA LYS A 52 24.84 -24.60 -2.33
C LYS A 52 25.17 -25.31 -1.00
N ASP A 53 25.53 -24.55 0.01
CA ASP A 53 25.98 -25.10 1.29
C ASP A 53 24.81 -25.63 2.12
N ASN A 54 23.60 -25.10 1.90
CA ASN A 54 22.35 -25.45 2.57
C ASN A 54 22.52 -25.74 4.07
N PRO A 55 23.06 -24.81 4.87
CA PRO A 55 23.50 -25.06 6.24
C PRO A 55 22.35 -25.37 7.22
N GLN A 56 21.10 -25.25 6.78
CA GLN A 56 19.90 -25.48 7.56
C GLN A 56 19.06 -26.65 7.03
N ASP A 57 19.58 -27.41 6.06
CA ASP A 57 18.89 -28.52 5.40
C ASP A 57 17.47 -28.14 4.92
N PHE A 58 17.39 -27.01 4.23
CA PHE A 58 16.15 -26.52 3.66
C PHE A 58 15.70 -27.40 2.49
N SER A 59 14.37 -27.57 2.39
CA SER A 59 13.74 -28.23 1.24
C SER A 59 13.95 -27.43 -0.04
N SER A 60 13.83 -28.11 -1.19
CA SER A 60 13.90 -27.48 -2.51
C SER A 60 12.91 -26.32 -2.67
N GLU A 61 11.70 -26.41 -2.11
CA GLU A 61 10.72 -25.31 -2.11
C GLU A 61 11.25 -24.07 -1.37
N LYS A 62 11.87 -24.26 -0.20
CA LYS A 62 12.44 -23.14 0.58
C LYS A 62 13.66 -22.53 -0.11
N LEU A 63 14.51 -23.36 -0.71
CA LEU A 63 15.67 -22.90 -1.47
C LEU A 63 15.23 -22.11 -2.71
N ALA A 64 14.18 -22.53 -3.42
CA ALA A 64 13.62 -21.79 -4.55
C ALA A 64 13.12 -20.41 -4.14
N ILE A 65 12.49 -20.27 -2.96
CA ILE A 65 12.10 -18.96 -2.42
C ILE A 65 13.33 -18.08 -2.16
N VAL A 66 14.38 -18.62 -1.55
CA VAL A 66 15.61 -17.86 -1.28
C VAL A 66 16.31 -17.47 -2.58
N GLU A 67 16.28 -18.32 -3.60
CA GLU A 67 16.81 -18.00 -4.92
C GLU A 67 16.10 -16.80 -5.56
N GLN A 68 14.78 -16.72 -5.42
CA GLN A 68 13.99 -15.59 -5.94
C GLN A 68 14.38 -14.26 -5.28
N TRP A 69 14.99 -14.26 -4.09
CA TRP A 69 15.41 -13.01 -3.43
C TRP A 69 16.49 -12.25 -4.19
N LYS A 70 17.14 -12.86 -5.20
CA LYS A 70 17.99 -12.15 -6.17
C LYS A 70 17.20 -11.13 -7.03
N ASN A 71 15.87 -11.24 -7.08
CA ASN A 71 14.96 -10.31 -7.75
C ASN A 71 14.36 -9.28 -6.78
N LEU A 72 15.11 -8.92 -5.73
CA LEU A 72 14.68 -7.90 -4.79
C LEU A 72 14.56 -6.53 -5.44
N ILE A 73 13.77 -5.66 -4.80
CA ILE A 73 13.79 -4.22 -5.07
C ILE A 73 14.21 -3.53 -3.78
N SER A 74 15.30 -2.77 -3.83
CA SER A 74 15.77 -1.97 -2.70
C SER A 74 15.73 -0.50 -3.08
N GLY A 75 15.24 0.33 -2.15
CA GLY A 75 15.13 1.76 -2.39
C GLY A 75 14.36 2.46 -1.30
N ASP A 76 14.03 3.72 -1.60
CA ASP A 76 13.18 4.55 -0.77
C ASP A 76 11.73 4.44 -1.26
N PHE A 77 10.80 4.31 -0.30
CA PHE A 77 9.38 4.11 -0.56
C PHE A 77 8.55 4.99 0.37
N TYR A 78 7.47 5.53 -0.15
CA TYR A 78 6.43 6.19 0.63
C TYR A 78 5.41 5.14 1.10
N ILE A 79 5.26 5.00 2.41
CA ILE A 79 4.13 4.29 3.02
C ILE A 79 2.94 5.24 2.98
N GLU A 80 1.97 5.03 2.09
CA GLU A 80 0.78 5.89 1.98
C GLU A 80 -0.33 5.45 2.95
N ARG A 81 -0.56 4.14 3.07
CA ARG A 81 -1.61 3.57 3.93
C ARG A 81 -1.33 2.12 4.30
N ILE A 82 -1.89 1.71 5.42
CA ILE A 82 -1.93 0.32 5.87
C ILE A 82 -3.35 -0.20 5.61
N LEU A 83 -3.46 -1.32 4.91
CA LEU A 83 -4.73 -2.01 4.65
C LEU A 83 -4.75 -3.34 5.40
N LYS A 84 -5.95 -3.90 5.57
CA LYS A 84 -6.14 -5.19 6.26
C LYS A 84 -5.32 -6.36 5.72
N LYS A 85 -4.91 -6.32 4.43
CA LYS A 85 -4.18 -7.42 3.78
C LYS A 85 -2.69 -7.12 3.60
N TYR A 86 -2.36 -5.87 3.32
CA TYR A 86 -1.02 -5.42 2.96
C TYR A 86 -0.91 -3.91 3.14
N THR A 87 0.30 -3.40 3.13
CA THR A 87 0.60 -1.97 3.19
C THR A 87 0.97 -1.46 1.80
N ILE A 88 0.57 -0.23 1.50
CA ILE A 88 0.87 0.41 0.23
C ILE A 88 2.22 1.12 0.33
N PHE A 89 3.17 0.65 -0.48
CA PHE A 89 4.42 1.34 -0.75
C PHE A 89 4.39 1.96 -2.13
N ILE A 90 4.79 3.22 -2.23
CA ILE A 90 4.91 3.96 -3.49
C ILE A 90 6.39 4.26 -3.70
N ALA A 91 6.96 3.80 -4.80
CA ALA A 91 8.33 4.11 -5.19
C ALA A 91 8.43 5.53 -5.77
N GLU A 92 9.66 6.05 -5.93
CA GLU A 92 9.89 7.39 -6.49
C GLU A 92 9.37 7.57 -7.92
N ASP A 93 9.23 6.48 -8.68
CA ASP A 93 8.70 6.45 -10.05
C ASP A 93 7.18 6.20 -10.11
N ASP A 94 6.46 6.44 -9.01
CA ASP A 94 5.03 6.22 -8.84
C ASP A 94 4.55 4.76 -8.96
N GLN A 95 5.47 3.78 -8.99
CA GLN A 95 5.07 2.38 -8.90
C GLN A 95 4.50 2.04 -7.52
N VAL A 96 3.35 1.37 -7.51
CA VAL A 96 2.60 1.06 -6.28
C VAL A 96 2.67 -0.43 -5.97
N TYR A 97 3.19 -0.75 -4.80
CA TYR A 97 3.39 -2.09 -4.30
C TYR A 97 2.46 -2.39 -3.11
N GLY A 98 1.81 -3.55 -3.16
CA GLY A 98 1.10 -4.12 -2.01
C GLY A 98 2.03 -5.07 -1.24
N VAL A 99 2.54 -4.61 -0.10
CA VAL A 99 3.57 -5.32 0.66
C VAL A 99 2.98 -5.93 1.93
N TRP A 100 3.15 -7.24 2.06
CA TRP A 100 2.63 -8.01 3.17
C TRP A 100 3.52 -7.85 4.41
N GLY A 101 2.87 -7.64 5.55
CA GLY A 101 3.53 -7.74 6.84
C GLY A 101 4.01 -9.16 7.09
N LEU A 102 5.10 -9.30 7.85
CA LEU A 102 5.57 -10.60 8.33
C LEU A 102 4.80 -11.01 9.59
N GLN A 103 5.46 -10.98 10.76
CA GLN A 103 4.87 -11.36 12.05
C GLN A 103 4.21 -10.19 12.79
N ASN A 104 4.69 -8.96 12.54
CA ASN A 104 4.11 -7.75 13.11
C ASN A 104 3.38 -7.01 12.00
N ASP A 105 2.13 -6.67 12.24
CA ASP A 105 1.37 -5.82 11.33
C ASP A 105 1.99 -4.42 11.33
N PHE A 106 2.06 -3.79 10.16
CA PHE A 106 2.61 -2.43 10.04
C PHE A 106 1.90 -1.42 10.97
N ASP A 107 0.64 -1.69 11.33
CA ASP A 107 -0.15 -0.89 12.28
C ASP A 107 0.42 -0.93 13.71
N GLU A 108 1.21 -1.95 14.06
CA GLU A 108 1.94 -2.01 15.33
C GLU A 108 3.23 -1.18 15.29
N MET A 109 3.82 -1.02 14.10
CA MET A 109 5.07 -0.28 13.90
C MET A 109 4.83 1.22 13.72
N PHE A 110 3.76 1.59 13.01
CA PHE A 110 3.44 2.97 12.67
C PHE A 110 1.95 3.22 12.88
N HIS A 111 1.62 4.30 13.56
CA HIS A 111 0.23 4.69 13.71
C HIS A 111 -0.27 5.32 12.39
N PRO A 112 -1.49 5.00 11.90
CA PRO A 112 -2.00 5.53 10.63
C PRO A 112 -2.00 7.05 10.50
N SER A 113 -2.04 7.78 11.63
CA SER A 113 -1.95 9.25 11.64
C SER A 113 -0.57 9.81 11.29
N GLN A 114 0.46 8.97 11.24
CA GLN A 114 1.83 9.37 10.88
C GLN A 114 2.08 9.28 9.38
N LEU A 115 1.13 8.74 8.62
CA LEU A 115 1.26 8.54 7.18
C LEU A 115 0.98 9.85 6.40
N PRO A 116 1.65 10.07 5.26
CA PRO A 116 2.64 9.18 4.64
C PRO A 116 4.01 9.21 5.35
N LEU A 117 4.76 8.12 5.26
CA LEU A 117 6.13 8.00 5.78
C LEU A 117 7.10 7.65 4.66
N LEU A 118 8.27 8.27 4.62
CA LEU A 118 9.36 7.82 3.76
C LEU A 118 10.20 6.80 4.53
N VAL A 119 10.42 5.64 3.93
CA VAL A 119 11.24 4.57 4.49
C VAL A 119 12.19 4.03 3.43
N ARG A 120 13.39 3.63 3.85
CA ARG A 120 14.24 2.74 3.07
C ARG A 120 13.90 1.30 3.42
N ALA A 121 13.60 0.51 2.40
CA ALA A 121 13.17 -0.89 2.55
C ALA A 121 13.77 -1.78 1.45
N VAL A 122 13.70 -3.10 1.70
CA VAL A 122 13.97 -4.13 0.69
C VAL A 122 12.69 -4.95 0.51
N LEU A 123 12.17 -4.96 -0.71
CA LEU A 123 11.01 -5.74 -1.12
C LEU A 123 11.49 -7.05 -1.73
N LEU A 124 10.94 -8.15 -1.24
CA LEU A 124 11.36 -9.49 -1.61
C LEU A 124 10.17 -10.28 -2.16
N PRO A 125 10.41 -11.11 -3.19
CA PRO A 125 9.44 -12.11 -3.58
C PRO A 125 9.33 -13.19 -2.50
N PHE A 126 8.09 -13.57 -2.21
CA PHE A 126 7.78 -14.67 -1.32
C PHE A 126 6.52 -15.37 -1.80
N LYS A 127 6.70 -16.43 -2.60
CA LYS A 127 5.59 -17.11 -3.30
C LYS A 127 4.85 -16.07 -4.17
N ASP A 128 3.53 -16.04 -4.12
CA ASP A 128 2.69 -15.06 -4.84
C ASP A 128 2.53 -13.71 -4.13
N LYS A 129 3.50 -13.31 -3.31
CA LYS A 129 3.43 -12.10 -2.48
C LYS A 129 4.75 -11.34 -2.50
N ILE A 130 4.65 -10.04 -2.24
CA ILE A 130 5.80 -9.20 -1.89
C ILE A 130 5.80 -9.02 -0.37
N ILE A 131 6.92 -9.31 0.26
CA ILE A 131 7.19 -9.03 1.67
C ILE A 131 8.31 -8.02 1.78
N TYR A 132 8.48 -7.42 2.95
CA TYR A 132 9.74 -6.77 3.30
C TYR A 132 10.64 -7.73 4.09
N ASP A 133 11.92 -7.40 4.20
CA ASP A 133 12.94 -8.24 4.83
C ASP A 133 12.93 -8.22 6.37
N GLY A 134 12.00 -7.50 7.00
CA GLY A 134 11.94 -7.32 8.44
C GLY A 134 12.68 -6.07 8.96
N LEU A 135 13.30 -5.27 8.09
CA LEU A 135 14.08 -4.09 8.48
C LEU A 135 13.67 -2.86 7.65
N LEU A 136 13.11 -1.85 8.35
CA LEU A 136 12.76 -0.56 7.76
C LEU A 136 13.61 0.52 8.41
N GLN A 137 14.15 1.42 7.59
CA GLN A 137 14.80 2.64 8.07
C GLN A 137 13.89 3.81 7.74
N SER A 138 13.22 4.36 8.75
CA SER A 138 12.37 5.54 8.58
C SER A 138 13.19 6.81 8.52
N TYR A 139 12.77 7.73 7.66
CA TYR A 139 13.29 9.09 7.63
C TYR A 139 12.44 9.98 8.54
N ASN A 140 13.09 10.85 9.32
CA ASN A 140 12.40 11.83 10.17
C ASN A 140 11.94 13.04 9.33
N ILE A 141 11.00 12.81 8.42
CA ILE A 141 10.45 13.79 7.48
C ILE A 141 8.93 13.83 7.67
N MET A 142 8.37 15.04 7.76
CA MET A 142 6.93 15.26 7.74
C MET A 142 6.48 15.81 6.38
N PHE A 143 5.39 15.26 5.84
CA PHE A 143 4.84 15.68 4.56
C PHE A 143 3.65 16.62 4.74
N GLY A 144 3.67 17.74 4.01
CA GLY A 144 2.52 18.65 3.93
C GLY A 144 1.40 18.08 3.05
N GLY A 145 0.20 18.65 3.17
CA GLY A 145 -1.00 18.14 2.49
C GLY A 145 -0.92 18.04 0.97
N GLY A 146 -0.06 18.82 0.31
CA GLY A 146 0.19 18.70 -1.14
C GLY A 146 0.82 17.37 -1.53
N ILE A 147 1.93 16.99 -0.88
CA ILE A 147 2.61 15.71 -1.14
C ILE A 147 1.72 14.54 -0.72
N SER A 148 1.09 14.63 0.46
CA SER A 148 0.16 13.59 0.92
C SER A 148 -1.02 13.42 -0.04
N GLY A 149 -1.54 14.51 -0.62
CA GLY A 149 -2.59 14.48 -1.64
C GLY A 149 -2.14 13.80 -2.93
N SER A 150 -0.93 14.12 -3.41
CA SER A 150 -0.35 13.50 -4.61
C SER A 150 -0.15 11.99 -4.43
N LEU A 151 0.42 11.55 -3.31
CA LEU A 151 0.64 10.12 -3.03
C LEU A 151 -0.68 9.34 -2.95
N LYS A 152 -1.71 9.95 -2.34
CA LYS A 152 -3.05 9.37 -2.31
C LYS A 152 -3.63 9.23 -3.72
N GLU A 153 -3.41 10.22 -4.60
CA GLU A 153 -3.84 10.16 -5.99
C GLU A 153 -3.10 9.06 -6.77
N THR A 154 -1.78 8.93 -6.60
CA THR A 154 -0.97 7.85 -7.18
C THR A 154 -1.54 6.47 -6.80
N TYR A 155 -1.82 6.24 -5.51
CA TYR A 155 -2.44 4.99 -5.05
C TYR A 155 -3.84 4.77 -5.65
N LEU A 156 -4.72 5.78 -5.63
CA LEU A 156 -6.09 5.63 -6.15
C LEU A 156 -6.11 5.35 -7.64
N ALA A 157 -5.25 6.01 -8.40
CA ALA A 157 -5.09 5.80 -9.83
C ALA A 157 -4.56 4.39 -10.13
N ALA A 158 -3.57 3.90 -9.36
CA ALA A 158 -3.08 2.54 -9.47
C ALA A 158 -4.15 1.50 -9.13
N LYS A 159 -4.92 1.72 -8.05
CA LYS A 159 -6.03 0.86 -7.65
C LYS A 159 -7.11 0.78 -8.73
N GLN A 160 -7.47 1.93 -9.32
CA GLN A 160 -8.50 2.03 -10.33
C GLN A 160 -8.12 1.33 -11.64
N ARG A 161 -6.85 1.44 -12.05
CA ARG A 161 -6.32 0.73 -13.21
C ARG A 161 -5.97 -0.73 -12.93
N GLY A 162 -6.05 -1.16 -11.67
CA GLY A 162 -5.60 -2.47 -11.25
C GLY A 162 -4.10 -2.66 -11.47
N THR A 163 -3.28 -1.60 -11.33
CA THR A 163 -1.82 -1.60 -11.54
C THR A 163 -1.01 -1.77 -10.24
N ILE A 164 -1.65 -2.20 -9.15
CA ILE A 164 -0.95 -2.47 -7.89
C ILE A 164 -0.18 -3.78 -8.03
N ILE A 165 1.11 -3.71 -7.70
CA ILE A 165 2.06 -4.79 -7.80
C ILE A 165 2.07 -5.54 -6.48
N GLU A 166 1.57 -6.77 -6.47
CA GLU A 166 1.50 -7.60 -5.24
C GLU A 166 2.38 -8.85 -5.31
N ARG A 167 2.99 -9.14 -6.46
CA ARG A 167 3.92 -10.26 -6.68
C ARG A 167 4.99 -9.89 -7.71
N PHE A 168 6.15 -10.53 -7.65
CA PHE A 168 7.13 -10.49 -8.74
C PHE A 168 6.95 -11.74 -9.61
N THR A 169 6.96 -11.57 -10.93
CA THR A 169 6.95 -12.69 -11.89
C THR A 169 8.33 -12.87 -12.52
N ASP A 170 8.62 -14.08 -13.03
CA ASP A 170 9.93 -14.53 -13.54
C ASP A 170 10.52 -13.68 -14.70
N ARG A 171 9.80 -12.65 -15.16
CA ARG A 171 10.24 -11.74 -16.22
C ARG A 171 10.25 -10.30 -15.74
N HIS A 172 11.13 -9.95 -14.79
CA HIS A 172 11.68 -8.59 -14.56
C HIS A 172 10.72 -7.38 -14.59
N ALA A 173 9.42 -7.61 -14.57
CA ALA A 173 8.39 -6.63 -14.81
C ALA A 173 7.32 -6.96 -13.78
N PRO A 174 7.07 -6.03 -12.85
CA PRO A 174 5.99 -6.20 -11.91
C PRO A 174 4.67 -6.20 -12.69
N GLU A 175 4.08 -7.38 -12.91
CA GLU A 175 2.75 -7.45 -13.48
C GLU A 175 1.72 -7.17 -12.40
N PRO A 176 0.81 -6.23 -12.64
CA PRO A 176 -0.30 -6.06 -11.74
C PRO A 176 -1.08 -7.34 -11.61
N ILE A 177 -1.47 -7.69 -10.39
CA ILE A 177 -2.49 -8.73 -10.25
C ILE A 177 -3.76 -8.13 -10.83
N THR A 178 -4.20 -8.70 -11.96
CA THR A 178 -5.60 -8.63 -12.37
C THR A 178 -6.37 -9.32 -11.26
N VAL A 179 -6.79 -8.54 -10.25
CA VAL A 179 -7.74 -9.00 -9.24
C VAL A 179 -8.85 -9.65 -10.04
N SER A 180 -9.11 -10.94 -9.79
CA SER A 180 -10.22 -11.61 -10.47
C SER A 180 -11.43 -10.71 -10.24
N ALA A 181 -11.94 -10.14 -11.34
CA ALA A 181 -13.10 -9.31 -11.30
C ALA A 181 -14.25 -10.24 -10.87
N GLN A 182 -14.43 -10.43 -9.56
CA GLN A 182 -15.78 -10.66 -9.06
C GLN A 182 -16.58 -9.55 -9.69
N ALA A 183 -17.47 -9.91 -10.61
CA ALA A 183 -18.27 -8.97 -11.36
C ALA A 183 -18.89 -8.00 -10.34
N LEU A 184 -18.32 -6.80 -10.28
CA LEU A 184 -18.78 -5.78 -9.35
C LEU A 184 -20.24 -5.57 -9.70
N LYS A 185 -21.12 -5.66 -8.69
CA LYS A 185 -22.53 -5.38 -8.91
C LYS A 185 -22.66 -4.00 -9.56
N ASP A 186 -23.32 -3.93 -10.70
CA ASP A 186 -23.65 -2.66 -11.33
C ASP A 186 -24.74 -1.98 -10.48
N TRP A 187 -24.37 -0.87 -9.84
CA TRP A 187 -25.26 -0.04 -9.03
C TRP A 187 -25.87 1.13 -9.81
N THR A 188 -25.53 1.27 -11.09
CA THR A 188 -26.02 2.34 -11.96
C THR A 188 -27.55 2.41 -12.01
N PRO A 189 -28.31 1.29 -12.17
CA PRO A 189 -29.76 1.38 -12.25
C PRO A 189 -30.41 1.78 -10.92
N GLU A 190 -29.95 1.26 -9.78
CA GLU A 190 -30.49 1.64 -8.47
C GLU A 190 -30.21 3.11 -8.14
N LEU A 191 -29.02 3.62 -8.47
CA LEU A 191 -28.70 5.03 -8.26
C LEU A 191 -29.49 5.94 -9.21
N ALA A 192 -29.71 5.53 -10.46
CA ALA A 192 -30.58 6.26 -11.39
C ALA A 192 -32.02 6.39 -10.84
N GLU A 193 -32.55 5.31 -10.26
CA GLU A 193 -33.88 5.33 -9.63
C GLU A 193 -33.92 6.28 -8.42
N LEU A 194 -32.90 6.23 -7.56
CA LEU A 194 -32.80 7.13 -6.40
C LEU A 194 -32.69 8.60 -6.84
N VAL A 195 -31.89 8.90 -7.87
CA VAL A 195 -31.80 10.25 -8.46
C VAL A 195 -33.18 10.69 -8.96
N ALA A 196 -33.89 9.84 -9.70
CA ALA A 196 -35.22 10.14 -10.21
C ALA A 196 -36.23 10.41 -9.08
N ARG A 197 -36.20 9.62 -7.99
CA ARG A 197 -37.05 9.83 -6.81
C ARG A 197 -36.69 11.12 -6.08
N ALA A 198 -35.41 11.37 -5.81
CA ALA A 198 -34.94 12.55 -5.11
C ALA A 198 -35.18 13.85 -5.89
N SER A 199 -35.20 13.78 -7.23
CA SER A 199 -35.53 14.92 -8.10
C SER A 199 -36.92 15.51 -7.82
N LYS A 200 -37.83 14.76 -7.18
CA LYS A 200 -39.18 15.20 -6.80
C LYS A 200 -39.24 15.96 -5.47
N LEU A 201 -38.18 15.90 -4.66
CA LEU A 201 -38.12 16.59 -3.36
C LEU A 201 -38.10 18.12 -3.53
N ARG A 202 -39.02 18.81 -2.88
CA ARG A 202 -39.14 20.27 -2.87
C ARG A 202 -39.37 20.73 -1.43
N GLY A 203 -38.62 21.73 -0.99
CA GLY A 203 -39.00 22.54 0.16
C GLY A 203 -39.81 23.74 -0.33
N GLY A 204 -40.76 24.21 0.47
CA GLY A 204 -41.66 25.30 0.09
C GLY A 204 -42.35 25.98 1.27
N GLY A 205 -43.20 26.96 0.97
CA GLY A 205 -43.97 27.69 1.98
C GLY A 205 -44.85 26.75 2.80
N GLY A 206 -44.86 26.94 4.12
CA GLY A 206 -45.61 26.10 5.06
C GLY A 206 -44.87 24.82 5.51
N GLN A 207 -43.65 24.58 5.04
CA GLN A 207 -42.79 23.49 5.50
C GLN A 207 -41.62 24.01 6.34
N PRO A 208 -40.98 23.14 7.16
CA PRO A 208 -39.76 23.49 7.88
C PRO A 208 -38.68 24.03 6.94
N VAL A 209 -38.08 25.17 7.31
CA VAL A 209 -37.07 25.88 6.50
C VAL A 209 -35.86 25.00 6.18
N VAL A 210 -35.56 24.03 7.05
CA VAL A 210 -34.47 23.05 6.89
C VAL A 210 -34.66 22.08 5.72
N TYR A 211 -35.88 21.92 5.18
CA TYR A 211 -36.16 20.96 4.10
C TYR A 211 -35.42 21.29 2.81
N SER A 212 -35.45 22.56 2.37
CA SER A 212 -34.78 23.00 1.15
C SER A 212 -33.26 22.72 1.12
N PRO A 213 -32.47 23.12 2.14
CA PRO A 213 -31.04 22.84 2.17
C PRO A 213 -30.74 21.33 2.29
N VAL A 214 -31.49 20.58 3.11
CA VAL A 214 -31.32 19.11 3.24
C VAL A 214 -31.61 18.39 1.93
N PHE A 215 -32.72 18.68 1.26
CA PHE A 215 -33.04 18.07 -0.04
C PHE A 215 -32.04 18.42 -1.12
N SER A 216 -31.43 19.60 -1.05
CA SER A 216 -30.36 19.99 -1.98
C SER A 216 -29.11 19.15 -1.77
N LEU A 217 -28.73 18.84 -0.52
CA LEU A 217 -27.64 17.92 -0.21
C LEU A 217 -27.92 16.52 -0.74
N ILE A 218 -29.12 15.97 -0.48
CA ILE A 218 -29.51 14.63 -0.97
C ILE A 218 -29.34 14.54 -2.50
N LYS A 219 -29.86 15.54 -3.23
CA LYS A 219 -29.76 15.59 -4.70
C LYS A 219 -28.32 15.68 -5.18
N ALA A 220 -27.49 16.53 -4.57
CA ALA A 220 -26.08 16.67 -4.94
C ALA A 220 -25.29 15.37 -4.67
N SER A 221 -25.51 14.73 -3.53
CA SER A 221 -24.83 13.48 -3.18
C SER A 221 -25.22 12.32 -4.11
N LEU A 222 -26.49 12.22 -4.49
CA LEU A 222 -26.96 11.23 -5.45
C LEU A 222 -26.43 11.48 -6.86
N GLU A 223 -26.35 12.75 -7.29
CA GLU A 223 -25.75 13.12 -8.58
C GLU A 223 -24.27 12.71 -8.64
N LEU A 224 -23.49 12.99 -7.58
CA LEU A 224 -22.10 12.55 -7.45
C LEU A 224 -21.97 11.02 -7.48
N GLY A 225 -22.79 10.32 -6.67
CA GLY A 225 -22.77 8.86 -6.60
C GLY A 225 -23.09 8.21 -7.95
N HIS A 226 -24.11 8.71 -8.65
CA HIS A 226 -24.50 8.19 -9.96
C HIS A 226 -23.43 8.47 -11.03
N ALA A 227 -22.82 9.65 -11.04
CA ALA A 227 -21.71 9.95 -11.95
C ALA A 227 -20.51 9.02 -11.72
N ALA A 228 -20.21 8.69 -10.45
CA ALA A 228 -19.13 7.78 -10.09
C ALA A 228 -19.36 6.34 -10.57
N THR A 229 -20.62 5.89 -10.74
CA THR A 229 -20.88 4.55 -11.32
C THR A 229 -20.80 4.53 -12.84
N ILE A 230 -21.12 5.66 -13.50
CA ILE A 230 -21.07 5.76 -14.97
C ILE A 230 -19.63 5.95 -15.44
N ASN A 231 -18.94 6.97 -14.92
CA ASN A 231 -17.60 7.38 -15.35
C ASN A 231 -16.68 7.58 -14.13
N PRO A 232 -16.24 6.49 -13.46
CA PRO A 232 -15.39 6.61 -12.27
C PRO A 232 -14.02 7.26 -12.55
N ASN A 233 -13.56 7.26 -13.81
CA ASN A 233 -12.27 7.84 -14.21
C ASN A 233 -12.34 9.34 -14.53
N ASP A 234 -13.52 9.95 -14.65
CA ASP A 234 -13.66 11.38 -14.94
C ASP A 234 -13.47 12.21 -13.65
N GLN A 235 -12.22 12.33 -13.23
CA GLN A 235 -11.87 13.06 -12.01
C GLN A 235 -12.35 14.52 -12.05
N GLN A 236 -12.30 15.18 -13.22
CA GLN A 236 -12.73 16.58 -13.35
C GLN A 236 -14.23 16.71 -13.06
N GLN A 237 -15.07 15.82 -13.62
CA GLN A 237 -16.50 15.79 -13.34
C GLN A 237 -16.79 15.47 -11.88
N LEU A 238 -16.10 14.47 -11.31
CA LEU A 238 -16.29 14.07 -9.91
C LEU A 238 -15.91 15.19 -8.93
N TRP A 239 -14.81 15.91 -9.17
CA TRP A 239 -14.42 17.08 -8.37
C TRP A 239 -15.45 18.21 -8.45
N LYS A 240 -15.97 18.49 -9.65
CA LYS A 240 -17.03 19.50 -9.84
C LYS A 240 -18.29 19.13 -9.05
N LEU A 241 -18.69 17.86 -9.07
CA LEU A 241 -19.87 17.38 -8.35
C LEU A 241 -19.64 17.35 -6.83
N LEU A 242 -18.44 16.98 -6.37
CA LEU A 242 -18.06 17.06 -4.96
C LEU A 242 -18.14 18.49 -4.44
N GLY A 243 -17.69 19.48 -5.23
CA GLY A 243 -17.84 20.89 -4.88
C GLY A 243 -19.30 21.32 -4.68
N LYS A 244 -20.26 20.75 -5.45
CA LYS A 244 -21.69 20.99 -5.22
C LYS A 244 -22.17 20.40 -3.89
N VAL A 245 -21.68 19.22 -3.52
CA VAL A 245 -21.99 18.57 -2.24
C VAL A 245 -21.49 19.42 -1.08
N GLU A 246 -20.23 19.86 -1.12
CA GLU A 246 -19.64 20.73 -0.09
C GLU A 246 -20.41 22.05 0.05
N GLN A 247 -20.81 22.67 -1.06
CA GLN A 247 -21.64 23.87 -1.03
C GLN A 247 -23.02 23.60 -0.40
N ALA A 248 -23.61 22.43 -0.63
CA ALA A 248 -24.88 22.05 -0.02
C ALA A 248 -24.74 21.82 1.50
N VAL A 249 -23.64 21.19 1.95
CA VAL A 249 -23.32 21.05 3.38
C VAL A 249 -23.20 22.42 4.04
N ARG A 250 -22.42 23.35 3.47
CA ARG A 250 -22.29 24.72 3.99
C ARG A 250 -23.61 25.48 4.07
N LYS A 251 -24.58 25.19 3.20
CA LYS A 251 -25.93 25.78 3.27
C LYS A 251 -26.73 25.25 4.45
N ILE A 252 -26.60 23.96 4.77
CA ILE A 252 -27.24 23.35 5.95
C ILE A 252 -26.65 23.95 7.22
N GLU A 253 -25.32 24.04 7.32
CA GLU A 253 -24.62 24.64 8.47
C GLU A 253 -25.07 26.07 8.76
N ARG A 254 -25.47 26.84 7.74
CA ARG A 254 -25.99 28.20 7.89
C ARG A 254 -27.49 28.27 8.22
N SER A 255 -28.22 27.17 8.02
CA SER A 255 -29.68 27.11 8.14
C SER A 255 -30.15 26.38 9.40
N LEU A 256 -29.24 25.71 10.09
CA LEU A 256 -29.41 25.14 11.44
C LEU A 256 -28.90 26.13 12.49
#